data_AF-A0A954LMY6-F1
#
_entry.id   AF-A0A954LMY6-F1
#
_cell.length_a   1.000
_cell.length_b   1.000
_cell.length_c   1.000
_cell.angle_alpha   90.00
_cell.angle_beta   90.00
_cell.angle_gamma   90.00
#
_symmetry.space_group_name_H-M   'P 1'
#
loop_
_entity.id
_entity.type
_entity.pdbx_description
1 polymer ?
#
loop_
_entity_poly.entity_id
_entity_poly.type
_entity_poly.pdbx_seq_one_letter_code
_entity_poly.pdbx_strand_id
1 'polypeptide(L)' 'LIYALSGFSNFGAIGIQIGGIGGLAPNRRSQLAKFGLRAMIGGAIACCMTACVAGILIAD' A
#
# COMPACT_ATOMS: atom_id res chain seq x y z
N LEU A 1 -13.67 -10.17 -0.71
CA LEU A 1 -12.89 -9.84 -1.93
C LEU A 1 -12.81 -8.33 -2.17
N ILE A 2 -13.93 -7.60 -2.19
CA ILE A 2 -13.98 -6.14 -2.42
C ILE A 2 -12.95 -5.40 -1.55
N TYR A 3 -12.96 -5.62 -0.23
CA TYR A 3 -12.04 -5.00 0.72
C TYR A 3 -10.56 -5.39 0.51
N ALA A 4 -10.29 -6.59 0.00
CA ALA A 4 -8.91 -7.06 -0.22
C ALA A 4 -8.25 -6.39 -1.44
N LEU A 5 -9.04 -6.01 -2.46
CA LEU A 5 -8.56 -5.29 -3.65
C LEU A 5 -8.65 -3.77 -3.53
N SER A 6 -9.17 -3.24 -2.43
CA SER A 6 -9.43 -1.79 -2.26
C SER A 6 -8.17 -0.94 -2.08
N GLY A 7 -6.96 -1.51 -2.22
CA GLY A 7 -5.70 -0.81 -1.99
C GLY A 7 -4.80 -0.72 -3.22
N PHE A 8 -4.04 0.37 -3.29
CA PHE A 8 -3.03 0.61 -4.34
C PHE A 8 -1.68 -0.07 -4.02
N SER A 9 -1.71 -1.33 -3.57
CA SER A 9 -0.50 -2.05 -3.13
C SER A 9 0.13 -2.83 -4.27
N ASN A 10 0.68 -2.12 -5.26
CA ASN A 10 1.32 -2.72 -6.44
C ASN A 10 2.66 -2.04 -6.79
N PHE A 11 3.43 -2.64 -7.70
CA PHE A 11 4.74 -2.11 -8.12
C PHE A 11 4.67 -0.71 -8.74
N GLY A 12 3.63 -0.39 -9.52
CA GLY A 12 3.42 0.94 -10.08
C GLY A 12 3.18 2.00 -9.00
N ALA A 13 2.49 1.63 -7.92
CA ALA A 13 2.25 2.53 -6.79
C ALA A 13 3.53 2.96 -6.06
N ILE A 14 4.57 2.13 -6.08
CA ILE A 14 5.90 2.50 -5.57
C ILE A 14 6.48 3.64 -6.42
N GLY A 15 6.42 3.51 -7.74
CA GLY A 15 6.85 4.56 -8.67
C GLY A 15 6.07 5.86 -8.51
N ILE A 16 4.75 5.78 -8.33
CA ILE A 16 3.88 6.94 -8.06
C ILE A 16 4.31 7.65 -6.78
N GLN A 17 4.57 6.91 -5.70
CA GLN A 17 5.02 7.50 -4.44
C GLN A 17 6.41 8.13 -4.54
N ILE A 18 7.36 7.46 -5.21
CA ILE A 18 8.70 8.01 -5.45
C ILE A 18 8.63 9.26 -6.33
N GLY A 19 7.80 9.27 -7.37
CA GLY A 19 7.62 10.42 -8.26
C GLY A 19 6.93 11.60 -7.56
N GLY A 20 5.79 11.34 -6.90
CA GLY A 20 5.00 12.37 -6.23
C GLY A 20 5.69 12.91 -4.98
N ILE A 21 5.93 12.07 -3.98
CA ILE A 21 6.55 12.48 -2.72
C ILE A 21 8.02 12.85 -2.94
N GLY A 22 8.73 12.15 -3.83
CA GLY A 22 10.09 12.53 -4.17
C GLY A 22 10.17 13.81 -4.99
N GLY A 23 9.12 14.21 -5.72
CA GLY A 23 9.01 15.54 -6.32
C GLY A 23 8.94 16.64 -5.26
N LEU A 24 8.13 16.42 -4.22
CA LEU A 24 7.92 17.36 -3.10
C LEU A 24 9.09 17.39 -2.12
N ALA A 25 9.73 16.25 -1.88
CA ALA A 25 10.81 16.06 -0.93
C ALA A 25 11.96 15.25 -1.57
N PRO A 26 12.81 15.89 -2.41
CA PRO A 26 13.87 15.20 -3.16
C PRO A 26 14.86 14.46 -2.27
N ASN A 27 15.18 15.01 -1.08
CA ASN A 27 16.05 14.37 -0.08
C ASN A 27 15.49 13.05 0.47
N ARG A 28 14.19 12.78 0.29
CA ARG A 28 13.53 11.55 0.78
C ARG A 28 13.48 10.44 -0.29
N ARG A 29 13.75 10.72 -1.57
CA ARG A 29 13.65 9.74 -2.68
C ARG A 29 14.33 8.41 -2.39
N SER A 30 15.56 8.46 -1.86
CA SER A 30 16.33 7.26 -1.50
C SER A 30 15.63 6.42 -0.41
N GLN A 31 15.04 7.06 0.60
CA GLN A 31 14.25 6.36 1.61
C GLN A 31 12.98 5.76 1.01
N LEU A 32 12.26 6.49 0.17
CA LEU A 32 11.07 5.96 -0.52
C LEU A 32 11.39 4.73 -1.38
N ALA A 33 12.48 4.78 -2.15
CA ALA A 33 12.92 3.63 -2.94
C ALA A 33 13.32 2.44 -2.05
N LYS A 34 14.05 2.70 -0.95
CA LYS A 34 14.50 1.67 -0.01
C LYS A 34 13.34 0.96 0.69
N PHE A 35 12.29 1.69 1.06
CA PHE A 35 11.14 1.13 1.77
C PHE A 35 9.97 0.75 0.87
N GLY A 36 9.99 1.10 -0.42
CA GLY A 36 8.86 0.93 -1.34
C GLY A 36 8.31 -0.51 -1.40
N LEU A 37 9.18 -1.52 -1.49
CA LEU A 37 8.75 -2.92 -1.53
C LEU A 37 8.10 -3.36 -0.21
N ARG A 38 8.67 -2.92 0.93
CA ARG A 38 8.13 -3.21 2.27
C ARG A 38 6.78 -2.53 2.47
N ALA A 39 6.64 -1.29 2.00
CA ALA A 39 5.39 -0.55 2.03
C ALA A 39 4.30 -1.22 1.17
N MET A 40 4.66 -1.73 -0.02
CA MET A 40 3.73 -2.46 -0.88
C MET A 40 3.20 -3.73 -0.19
N ILE A 41 4.09 -4.56 0.36
CA ILE A 41 3.69 -5.79 1.05
C ILE A 41 2.84 -5.46 2.29
N GLY A 42 3.26 -4.45 3.08
CA GLY A 42 2.50 -3.99 4.24
C GLY A 42 1.10 -3.49 3.86
N GLY A 43 0.98 -2.75 2.77
CA GLY A 43 -0.31 -2.29 2.25
C GLY A 43 -1.21 -3.44 1.79
N ALA A 44 -0.65 -4.49 1.17
CA ALA A 44 -1.41 -5.67 0.77
C ALA A 44 -1.96 -6.43 1.99
N ILE A 45 -1.12 -6.62 3.02
CA ILE A 45 -1.54 -7.24 4.29
C ILE A 45 -2.64 -6.43 4.97
N ALA A 46 -2.52 -5.09 4.98
CA ALA A 46 -3.55 -4.22 5.54
C ALA A 46 -4.92 -4.39 4.84
N CYS A 47 -4.93 -4.49 3.51
CA CYS A 47 -6.16 -4.73 2.75
C CYS A 47 -6.76 -6.11 3.05
N CYS A 48 -5.92 -7.14 3.18
CA CYS A 48 -6.36 -8.48 3.58
C CYS A 48 -6.95 -8.49 5.00
N MET A 49 -6.32 -7.80 5.96
CA MET A 49 -6.85 -7.67 7.32
C MET A 49 -8.22 -6.99 7.33
N THR A 50 -8.39 -5.88 6.58
CA THR A 50 -9.70 -5.23 6.44
C THR A 50 -10.74 -6.18 5.85
N ALA A 51 -10.35 -7.00 4.87
CA ALA A 51 -11.24 -8.00 4.30
C ALA A 51 -11.63 -9.11 5.28
N CYS A 52 -10.71 -9.55 6.15
CA CYS A 52 -11.00 -10.50 7.22
C CYS A 52 -12.00 -9.92 8.23
N VAL A 53 -11.77 -8.68 8.69
CA VAL A 53 -12.68 -7.99 9.62
C VAL A 53 -14.07 -7.81 9.01
N ALA A 54 -14.14 -7.32 7.78
CA ALA A 54 -15.42 -7.19 7.07
C ALA A 54 -16.10 -8.55 6.85
N GLY A 55 -15.32 -9.61 6.62
CA GLY A 55 -15.83 -10.98 6.51
C GLY A 55 -16.49 -11.48 7.80
N ILE A 56 -15.88 -11.21 8.95
CA ILE A 56 -16.48 -11.54 10.27
C ILE A 56 -17.79 -10.78 10.45
N LEU A 57 -17.79 -9.47 10.20
CA LEU A 57 -18.97 -8.61 10.43
C LEU A 57 -20.16 -8.86 9.49
N ILE A 58 -19.93 -9.47 8.33
CA ILE A 58 -20.98 -9.79 7.34
C ILE A 58 -21.42 -11.26 7.47
N ALA A 59 -20.61 -12.11 8.09
CA ALA A 59 -20.93 -13.53 8.30
C ALA A 59 -21.80 -13.79 9.54
N ASP A 60 -21.91 -12.81 10.45
CA ASP A 60 -22.98 -12.71 11.47
C ASP A 60 -24.27 -12.10 10.86
#